data_AF-A0A537S071-F1
#
_entry.id   AF-A0A537S071-F1
#
_cell.length_a   1.000
_cell.length_b   1.000
_cell.length_c   1.000
_cell.angle_alpha   90.00
_cell.angle_beta   90.00
_cell.angle_gamma   90.00
#
_symmetry.space_group_name_H-M   'P 1'
#
loop_
_entity.id
_entity.type
_entity.pdbx_description
1 polymer ?
#
loop_
_entity_poly.entity_id
_entity_poly.type
_entity_poly.pdbx_seq_one_letter_code
_entity_poly.pdbx_strand_id
1 'polypeptide(L)'
;MVAIGASPDYIWDMPKCKTCDDTEWVCENHPDRPWDRRNPRGCECGAGAPCRDCNPLHHEHPSQMKIDADEAVRRIVSASRRG
;
A
#
# COMPACT_ATOMS: atom_id res chain seq x y z
N MET A 1 -31.59 -23.06 -21.47
CA MET A 1 -31.59 -22.47 -20.11
C MET A 1 -30.15 -22.35 -19.66
N VAL A 2 -29.77 -21.11 -19.34
CA VAL A 2 -28.53 -20.61 -18.73
C VAL A 2 -27.21 -20.83 -19.48
N ALA A 3 -26.91 -19.92 -20.40
CA ALA A 3 -25.52 -19.61 -20.74
C ALA A 3 -24.96 -18.75 -19.60
N ILE A 4 -24.19 -19.34 -18.70
CA ILE A 4 -23.45 -18.58 -17.69
C ILE A 4 -22.29 -17.90 -18.43
N GLY A 5 -22.44 -16.61 -18.70
CA GLY A 5 -21.41 -15.81 -19.37
C GLY A 5 -20.18 -15.69 -18.49
N ALA A 6 -19.08 -16.33 -18.90
CA ALA A 6 -17.75 -16.00 -18.42
C ALA A 6 -17.17 -14.94 -19.38
N SER A 7 -17.36 -13.67 -19.05
CA SER A 7 -16.65 -12.57 -19.69
C SER A 7 -15.13 -12.73 -19.45
N PRO A 8 -14.27 -12.42 -20.44
CA PRO A 8 -12.81 -12.60 -20.34
C PRO A 8 -12.11 -11.78 -19.25
N ASP A 9 -12.84 -10.90 -18.55
CA ASP A 9 -12.33 -10.11 -17.43
C ASP A 9 -12.13 -10.92 -16.14
N TYR A 10 -12.62 -12.17 -16.06
CA TYR A 10 -12.65 -12.98 -14.83
C TYR A 10 -11.41 -13.86 -14.56
N ILE A 11 -10.37 -13.82 -15.40
CA ILE A 11 -9.14 -14.63 -15.17
C ILE A 11 -8.16 -13.95 -14.19
N TRP A 12 -8.39 -12.68 -13.83
CA TRP A 12 -7.46 -11.88 -13.04
C TRP A 12 -7.98 -11.42 -11.66
N ASP A 13 -9.16 -11.88 -11.23
CA ASP A 13 -9.81 -11.42 -10.00
C ASP A 13 -9.48 -12.27 -8.76
N MET A 14 -8.33 -12.96 -8.76
CA MET A 14 -7.81 -13.50 -7.52
C MET A 14 -7.10 -12.37 -6.78
N PRO A 15 -7.52 -12.01 -5.56
CA PRO A 15 -6.87 -10.95 -4.81
C PRO A 15 -5.37 -11.26 -4.70
N LYS A 16 -4.55 -10.32 -5.17
CA LYS A 16 -3.09 -10.45 -5.17
C LYS A 16 -2.58 -10.44 -3.74
N CYS A 17 -3.20 -9.64 -2.87
CA CYS A 17 -2.94 -9.61 -1.44
C CYS A 17 -3.99 -10.42 -0.66
N LYS A 18 -3.55 -11.51 -0.04
CA LYS A 18 -4.40 -12.36 0.83
C LYS A 18 -4.80 -11.69 2.14
N THR A 19 -4.13 -10.60 2.53
CA THR A 19 -4.38 -9.93 3.81
C THR A 19 -5.50 -8.91 3.66
N CYS A 20 -5.40 -8.02 2.68
CA CYS A 20 -6.39 -6.96 2.46
C CYS A 20 -7.38 -7.21 1.31
N ASP A 21 -7.25 -8.31 0.54
CA ASP A 21 -8.04 -8.53 -0.69
C ASP A 21 -7.94 -7.36 -1.67
N ASP A 22 -6.72 -6.85 -1.88
CA ASP A 22 -6.40 -5.72 -2.76
C ASP A 22 -7.08 -4.39 -2.40
N THR A 23 -7.65 -4.27 -1.20
CA THR A 23 -8.20 -2.99 -0.72
C THR A 23 -7.12 -2.02 -0.25
N GLU A 24 -5.86 -2.47 -0.09
CA GLU A 24 -4.73 -1.71 0.48
C GLU A 24 -4.88 -1.33 1.97
N TRP A 25 -6.01 -1.68 2.61
CA TRP A 25 -6.34 -1.32 3.99
C TRP A 25 -6.81 -2.53 4.80
N VAL A 26 -6.34 -2.63 6.04
CA VAL A 26 -6.74 -3.64 7.03
C VAL A 26 -7.33 -2.96 8.26
N CYS A 27 -8.11 -3.68 9.05
CA CYS A 27 -8.63 -3.14 10.30
C CYS A 27 -7.48 -2.97 11.30
N GLU A 28 -7.37 -1.81 11.95
CA GLU A 28 -6.34 -1.57 12.97
C GLU A 28 -6.40 -2.59 14.12
N ASN A 29 -7.61 -3.00 14.52
CA ASN A 29 -7.84 -3.99 15.58
C ASN A 29 -7.67 -5.44 15.10
N HIS A 30 -7.84 -5.69 13.80
CA HIS A 30 -7.76 -7.02 13.17
C HIS A 30 -6.93 -6.92 11.88
N PRO A 31 -5.58 -6.91 11.99
CA PRO A 31 -4.68 -6.59 10.88
C PRO A 31 -4.64 -7.67 9.77
N ASP A 32 -5.32 -8.79 9.97
CA ASP A 32 -5.54 -9.88 9.01
C ASP A 32 -6.85 -9.74 8.22
N ARG A 33 -7.65 -8.71 8.53
CA ARG A 33 -8.96 -8.46 7.92
C ARG A 33 -8.98 -7.17 7.11
N PRO A 34 -9.53 -7.18 5.89
CA PRO A 34 -9.72 -5.96 5.09
C PRO A 34 -10.56 -4.92 5.84
N TRP A 35 -10.19 -3.65 5.73
CA TRP A 35 -11.04 -2.55 6.18
C TRP A 35 -12.01 -2.14 5.08
N ASP A 36 -12.95 -3.03 4.73
CA ASP A 36 -14.04 -2.75 3.79
C ASP A 36 -15.29 -3.54 4.20
N ARG A 37 -16.38 -2.84 4.53
CA ARG A 37 -17.67 -3.47 4.87
C ARG A 37 -18.22 -4.41 3.81
N ARG A 38 -17.93 -4.13 2.55
CA ARG A 38 -18.46 -4.86 1.39
C ARG A 38 -17.69 -6.16 1.16
N ASN A 39 -16.50 -6.29 1.75
CA ASN A 39 -15.72 -7.50 1.68
C ASN A 39 -16.29 -8.55 2.66
N PRO A 40 -16.50 -9.81 2.23
CA PRO A 40 -16.95 -10.90 3.11
C PRO A 40 -16.06 -11.14 4.35
N ARG A 41 -14.75 -10.85 4.25
CA ARG A 41 -13.76 -10.91 5.36
C ARG A 41 -13.59 -9.58 6.09
N GLY A 42 -14.32 -8.55 5.67
CA GLY A 42 -14.20 -7.18 6.10
C GLY A 42 -14.44 -6.97 7.59
N CYS A 43 -13.74 -5.99 8.18
CA CYS A 43 -13.93 -5.57 9.56
C CYS A 43 -13.82 -4.04 9.70
N GLU A 44 -14.82 -3.44 10.34
CA GLU A 44 -14.89 -1.98 10.58
C GLU A 44 -15.06 -1.65 12.07
N CYS A 45 -14.61 -2.52 12.98
CA CYS A 45 -14.70 -2.26 14.43
C CYS A 45 -13.69 -1.21 14.94
N GLY A 46 -12.79 -0.75 14.06
CA GLY A 46 -11.76 0.24 14.35
C GLY A 46 -11.42 1.06 13.10
N ALA A 47 -10.37 1.87 13.18
CA ALA A 47 -9.86 2.61 12.03
C ALA A 47 -9.25 1.69 10.97
N GLY A 48 -9.11 2.21 9.75
CA GLY A 48 -8.32 1.57 8.71
C GLY A 48 -6.83 1.83 8.93
N ALA A 49 -6.03 0.77 8.83
CA ALA A 49 -4.58 0.80 8.83
C ALA A 49 -4.05 0.31 7.48
N PRO A 50 -2.90 0.81 6.99
CA PRO A 50 -2.31 0.35 5.75
C PRO A 50 -1.98 -1.15 5.80
N CYS A 51 -2.21 -1.85 4.69
CA CYS A 51 -1.79 -3.24 4.57
C CYS A 51 -0.26 -3.34 4.56
N ARG A 52 0.33 -4.04 5.54
CA ARG A 52 1.79 -4.22 5.63
C ARG A 52 2.41 -4.93 4.42
N ASP A 53 1.63 -5.75 3.73
CA ASP A 53 2.15 -6.62 2.66
C ASP A 53 2.17 -5.92 1.29
N CYS A 54 1.24 -4.99 1.05
CA CYS A 54 1.08 -4.35 -0.26
C CYS A 54 1.00 -2.81 -0.21
N ASN A 55 0.84 -2.21 0.97
CA ASN A 55 0.84 -0.77 1.20
C ASN A 55 1.86 -0.38 2.32
N PRO A 56 3.15 -0.74 2.20
CA PRO A 56 4.14 -0.53 3.27
C PRO A 56 4.56 0.94 3.46
N LEU A 57 4.39 1.78 2.43
CA LEU A 57 4.85 3.18 2.41
C LEU A 57 4.14 4.09 3.42
N HIS A 58 3.10 3.59 4.08
CA HIS A 58 2.35 4.34 5.09
C HIS A 58 2.79 4.00 6.53
N HIS A 59 3.78 3.10 6.70
CA HIS A 59 4.44 2.81 7.97
C HIS A 59 5.74 3.60 8.17
N GLU A 60 6.31 4.14 7.11
CA GLU A 60 7.50 4.99 7.21
C GLU A 60 7.11 6.42 7.53
N HIS A 61 7.46 6.86 8.73
CA HIS A 61 7.49 8.29 9.01
C HIS A 61 8.49 8.94 8.04
N PRO A 62 8.09 9.97 7.25
CA PRO A 62 8.98 10.68 6.33
C PRO A 62 10.19 11.36 7.02
N SER A 63 10.25 11.35 8.35
CA SER A 63 11.39 11.83 9.14
C SER A 63 12.63 10.93 9.10
N GLN A 64 12.56 9.70 8.57
CA GLN A 64 13.71 8.80 8.47
C GLN A 64 14.55 9.00 7.19
N MET A 65 14.07 9.78 6.22
CA MET A 65 14.90 10.20 5.09
C MET A 65 15.77 11.38 5.53
N LYS A 66 16.89 11.08 6.19
CA LYS A 66 17.90 12.06 6.59
C LYS A 66 18.62 12.60 5.36
N ILE A 67 17.99 13.53 4.64
CA ILE A 67 18.72 14.40 3.73
C ILE A 67 19.50 15.36 4.61
N ASP A 68 20.79 15.08 4.79
CA ASP A 68 21.69 16.06 5.37
C ASP A 68 21.86 17.20 4.36
N ALA A 69 21.23 18.34 4.65
CA ALA A 69 21.24 19.50 3.79
C ALA A 69 22.66 20.05 3.58
N ASP A 70 23.55 19.89 4.56
CA ASP A 70 24.94 20.32 4.48
C ASP A 70 25.72 19.47 3.47
N GLU A 71 25.56 18.15 3.53
CA GLU A 71 26.19 17.23 2.59
C GLU A 71 25.65 17.39 1.17
N ALA A 72 24.34 17.60 1.02
CA ALA A 72 23.70 17.86 -0.26
C ALA A 72 24.23 19.15 -0.91
N VAL A 73 24.33 20.23 -0.14
CA VAL A 73 24.90 21.51 -0.61
C VAL A 73 26.37 21.33 -0.99
N ARG A 74 27.17 20.61 -0.19
CA ARG A 74 28.59 20.33 -0.52
C ARG A 74 28.73 19.60 -1.86
N ARG A 75 27.88 18.60 -2.14
CA ARG A 75 27.88 17.87 -3.42
C ARG A 75 27.58 18.79 -4.59
N ILE A 76 26.52 19.60 -4.50
CA ILE A 76 26.13 20.55 -5.56
C ILE A 76 27.27 21.55 -5.82
N VAL A 77 27.80 22.18 -4.76
CA VAL A 77 28.88 23.17 -4.87
C VAL A 77 30.15 22.55 -5.45
N SER A 78 30.51 21.32 -5.06
CA SER A 78 31.68 20.63 -5.60
C SER A 78 31.54 20.21 -7.06
N ALA A 79 30.32 19.93 -7.52
CA ALA A 79 30.02 19.67 -8.92
C ALA A 79 30.12 20.93 -9.77
N SER A 80 29.61 22.07 -9.27
CA SER A 80 29.68 23.36 -9.98
C SER A 80 31.10 23.94 -10.12
N ARG A 81 32.07 23.48 -9.32
CA ARG A 81 33.49 23.93 -9.39
C ARG A 81 34.36 23.10 -10.33
N ARG A 82 33.81 22.04 -10.92
CA ARG A 82 34.53 21.14 -11.85
C ARG A 82 34.18 21.38 -13.33
N GLY A 83 33.34 22.37 -13.61
CA GLY A 83 33.10 22.93 -14.95
C GLY A 83 33.74 24.30 -15.05
#